data_AF-A0A914TWT9-F1
#
_entry.id   AF-A0A914TWT9-F1
#
_cell.length_a   1.000
_cell.length_b   1.000
_cell.length_c   1.000
_cell.angle_alpha   90.00
_cell.angle_beta   90.00
_cell.angle_gamma   90.00
#
_symmetry.space_group_name_H-M   'P 1'
#
loop_
_entity.id
_entity.type
_entity.pdbx_description
1 polymer ?
#
loop_
_entity_poly.entity_id
_entity_poly.type
_entity_poly.pdbx_seq_one_letter_code
_entity_poly.pdbx_strand_id
1 'polypeptide(L)' 'MSTLPLLSSASNPVKIILVTGGVVSSIGKGIVSSSLGLLLKAHGYHVTAIKIDPYLNVDAGTFSPSEH' A
#
# COMPACT_ATOMS: atom_id res chain seq x y z
N MET A 1 40.05 12.00 23.22
CA MET A 1 39.16 10.87 23.57
C MET A 1 37.83 11.45 24.00
N SER A 2 36.88 11.60 23.08
CA SER A 2 35.45 11.83 23.35
C SER A 2 34.66 11.77 22.04
N THR A 3 34.52 10.53 21.57
CA THR A 3 33.36 9.95 20.88
C THR A 3 32.53 10.86 19.97
N LEU A 4 32.79 10.72 18.66
CA LEU A 4 31.83 11.02 17.59
C LEU A 4 30.51 10.27 17.85
N PRO A 5 29.34 10.87 17.62
CA PRO A 5 28.09 10.13 17.66
C PRO A 5 28.14 9.11 16.50
N LEU A 6 28.10 7.82 16.84
CA LEU A 6 27.81 6.76 15.89
C LEU A 6 26.45 7.09 15.28
N LEU A 7 26.46 7.67 14.08
CA LEU A 7 25.32 7.70 13.18
C LEU A 7 24.90 6.25 12.99
N SER A 8 23.88 5.86 13.75
CA SER A 8 23.09 4.67 13.50
C SER A 8 22.40 4.88 12.16
N SER A 9 23.15 4.64 11.09
CA SER A 9 22.68 4.54 9.71
C SER A 9 21.95 3.21 9.54
N ALA A 10 21.02 2.90 10.44
CA ALA A 10 20.07 1.84 10.21
C ALA A 10 19.05 2.39 9.21
N SER A 11 19.19 2.00 7.94
CA SER A 11 18.13 2.19 6.98
C SER A 11 16.88 1.52 7.55
N ASN A 12 15.84 2.31 7.83
CA ASN A 12 14.59 1.74 8.28
C ASN A 12 14.07 0.80 7.17
N PRO A 13 13.89 -0.51 7.45
CA PRO A 13 13.42 -1.43 6.44
C PRO A 13 12.01 -1.01 6.00
N VAL A 14 11.73 -1.14 4.71
CA VAL A 14 10.40 -0.88 4.15
C VAL A 14 9.38 -1.76 4.87
N LYS A 15 8.31 -1.14 5.36
CA LYS A 15 7.20 -1.85 6.02
C LYS A 15 6.11 -2.14 4.99
N ILE A 16 5.56 -3.35 5.06
CA ILE A 16 4.50 -3.81 4.16
C ILE A 16 3.23 -4.00 4.99
N ILE A 17 2.14 -3.36 4.56
CA ILE A 17 0.81 -3.54 5.12
C ILE A 17 -0.02 -4.31 4.09
N LEU A 18 -0.37 -5.56 4.39
CA LEU A 18 -1.23 -6.37 3.54
C LEU A 18 -2.69 -6.15 3.91
N VAL A 19 -3.49 -5.70 2.94
CA VAL A 19 -4.93 -5.51 3.12
C VAL A 19 -5.66 -6.66 2.41
N THR A 20 -6.26 -7.54 3.20
CA THR A 20 -7.11 -8.64 2.72
C THR A 20 -8.57 -8.34 3.04
N GLY A 21 -9.51 -9.15 2.55
CA GLY A 21 -10.87 -9.14 3.10
C GLY A 21 -11.58 -10.45 2.84
N GLY A 22 -12.43 -10.83 3.79
CA GLY A 22 -13.22 -12.06 3.76
C GLY A 22 -14.71 -11.78 3.65
N VAL A 23 -15.47 -12.88 3.67
CA VAL A 23 -16.95 -12.92 3.63
C VAL A 23 -17.52 -12.49 2.28
N VAL A 24 -17.44 -11.22 1.90
CA VAL A 24 -18.06 -10.68 0.68
C VAL A 24 -17.12 -9.71 -0.04
N SER A 25 -17.14 -9.73 -1.39
CA SER A 25 -16.44 -8.75 -2.23
C SER A 25 -17.16 -7.38 -2.21
N SER A 26 -16.51 -6.31 -2.66
CA SER A 26 -17.10 -4.95 -2.69
C SER A 26 -17.37 -4.24 -1.34
N ILE A 27 -16.82 -4.74 -0.22
CA ILE A 27 -16.92 -4.10 1.11
C ILE A 27 -16.12 -2.77 1.27
N GLY A 28 -15.55 -2.24 0.19
CA GLY A 28 -14.78 -0.99 0.24
C GLY A 28 -13.31 -1.13 0.65
N LYS A 29 -12.69 -2.31 0.49
CA LYS A 29 -11.25 -2.54 0.77
C LYS A 29 -10.33 -1.46 0.17
N GLY A 30 -10.60 -1.06 -1.08
CA GLY A 30 -9.83 -0.02 -1.77
C GLY A 30 -9.91 1.33 -1.05
N ILE A 31 -11.12 1.76 -0.70
CA ILE A 31 -11.37 3.03 0.02
C ILE A 31 -10.66 3.03 1.38
N VAL A 32 -10.74 1.92 2.12
CA VAL A 32 -10.06 1.77 3.42
C VAL A 32 -8.55 1.85 3.25
N SER A 33 -7.97 1.13 2.27
CA SER A 33 -6.52 1.18 2.02
C SER A 33 -6.04 2.58 1.59
N SER A 34 -6.82 3.29 0.76
CA SER A 34 -6.49 4.65 0.35
C SER A 34 -6.56 5.64 1.51
N SER A 35 -7.56 5.50 2.38
CA SER A 35 -7.71 6.34 3.58
C SER A 35 -6.58 6.11 4.57
N LEU A 36 -6.16 4.86 4.77
CA LEU A 36 -4.98 4.53 5.59
C LEU A 36 -3.70 5.14 4.99
N GLY A 37 -3.51 5.05 3.68
CA GLY A 37 -2.39 5.68 2.99
C GLY A 37 -2.35 7.20 3.18
N LEU A 38 -3.50 7.87 3.12
CA LEU A 38 -3.62 9.30 3.37
C LEU A 38 -3.20 9.67 4.80
N LEU A 39 -3.67 8.92 5.81
CA LEU A 39 -3.29 9.13 7.21
C LEU A 39 -1.79 8.95 7.43
N LEU A 40 -1.22 7.87 6.89
CA LEU A 40 0.22 7.63 7.00
C LEU A 40 1.04 8.74 6.32
N LYS A 41 0.60 9.23 5.16
CA LYS A 41 1.23 10.38 4.50
C LYS A 41 1.12 11.66 5.35
N ALA A 42 -0.02 11.90 5.99
CA ALA A 42 -0.22 13.02 6.91
C ALA A 42 0.70 12.94 8.15
N HIS A 43 1.08 11.73 8.57
CA HIS A 43 2.07 11.49 9.62
C HIS A 43 3.54 11.54 9.15
N GLY A 44 3.78 11.95 7.90
CA GLY A 44 5.13 12.14 7.37
C GLY A 44 5.81 10.87 6.84
N TYR A 45 5.08 9.75 6.72
CA TYR A 45 5.62 8.54 6.11
C TYR A 45 5.62 8.64 4.58
N HIS A 46 6.66 8.11 3.95
CA HIS A 46 6.67 7.86 2.51
C HIS A 46 5.93 6.55 2.21
N VAL A 47 4.77 6.65 1.56
CA VAL A 47 3.85 5.54 1.35
C VAL A 47 3.57 5.35 -0.13
N THR A 48 3.49 4.10 -0.56
CA THR A 48 2.99 3.68 -1.87
C THR A 48 1.99 2.54 -1.71
N ALA A 49 1.16 2.32 -2.72
CA ALA A 49 0.16 1.27 -2.73
C ALA A 49 0.33 0.39 -3.97
N ILE A 50 0.11 -0.92 -3.80
CA ILE A 50 0.07 -1.90 -4.88
C ILE A 50 -1.28 -2.58 -4.80
N LYS A 51 -2.01 -2.58 -5.92
CA LYS A 51 -3.25 -3.32 -6.08
C LYS A 51 -2.93 -4.68 -6.71
N ILE A 52 -3.44 -5.75 -6.13
CA ILE A 52 -3.34 -7.10 -6.66
C ILE A 52 -4.74 -7.50 -7.11
N ASP A 53 -4.93 -7.65 -8.41
CA ASP A 53 -6.18 -8.10 -9.00
C ASP A 53 -6.08 -9.57 -9.39
N PRO A 54 -6.98 -10.45 -8.91
CA PRO A 54 -6.92 -11.89 -9.16
C PRO A 54 -7.50 -12.26 -10.55
N TYR A 55 -7.33 -11.39 -11.54
CA TYR A 55 -7.75 -11.63 -12.91
C TYR A 55 -6.60 -12.19 -13.73
N LEU A 56 -6.92 -12.98 -14.76
CA LEU A 56 -5.92 -13.54 -15.67
C LEU A 56 -5.41 -12.50 -16.69
N ASN A 57 -6.22 -11.47 -16.94
CA ASN A 57 -5.91 -10.40 -17.88
C ASN A 57 -4.59 -9.72 -17.47
N VAL A 58 -3.71 -9.50 -18.46
CA VAL A 58 -2.42 -8.83 -18.24
C VAL A 58 -2.60 -7.38 -17.82
N ASP A 59 -3.61 -6.72 -18.38
CA ASP A 59 -3.99 -5.35 -18.09
C ASP A 59 -5.50 -5.15 -18.25
N ALA A 60 -5.96 -3.94 -17.91
CA ALA A 60 -7.37 -3.61 -17.95
C ALA A 60 -7.92 -3.32 -19.37
N GLY A 61 -7.07 -3.24 -20.40
CA GLY A 61 -7.43 -2.79 -21.74
C GLY A 61 -8.34 -3.75 -22.50
N THR A 62 -8.49 -4.99 -22.02
CA THR A 62 -9.38 -6.00 -22.58
C THR A 62 -10.75 -6.06 -21.90
N PHE A 63 -10.98 -5.31 -20.82
CA PHE A 63 -12.30 -5.25 -20.18
C PHE A 63 -13.24 -4.29 -20.91
N SER A 64 -14.53 -4.62 -20.89
CA SER A 64 -15.61 -3.69 -21.24
C SER A 64 -15.81 -2.67 -20.11
N PRO A 65 -15.62 -1.36 -20.32
CA PRO A 65 -15.69 -0.36 -19.23
C PRO A 65 -17.07 -0.22 -18.57
N SER A 66 -18.14 -0.67 -19.22
CA SER A 66 -19.49 -0.59 -18.66
C SER A 66 -19.82 -1.73 -17.70
N GLU A 67 -19.07 -2.84 -17.75
CA GLU A 67 -19.38 -4.07 -17.02
C GLU A 67 -18.45 -4.32 -15.83
N HIS A 68 -17.31 -3.62 -15.77
CA HIS A 68 -16.25 -3.81 -14.77
C HIS A 68 -16.02 -2.53 -13.95
#